data_AF-F8PLZ5-F1
#
_entry.id   AF-F8PLZ5-F1
#
_cell.length_a   1.000
_cell.length_b   1.000
_cell.length_c   1.000
_cell.angle_alpha   90.00
_cell.angle_beta   90.00
_cell.angle_gamma   90.00
#
_symmetry.space_group_name_H-M   'P 1'
#
loop_
_entity.id
_entity.type
_entity.pdbx_description
1 polymer ?
#
loop_
_entity_poly.entity_id
_entity_poly.type
_entity_poly.pdbx_seq_one_letter_code
_entity_poly.pdbx_strand_id
1 'polypeptide(L)'
;MLVVDAMHEIELGVWKAIFTHIVRILYASVEGSQAVAKLDARFREIPAFGQSTIRRFSNNASEMKKLATRDLEDLLQCAIPGIEGLLPSPHNQNITRLIFRLAQWHALAKLRMHRESTLAMLNDATVTLGKELRNFCNVTCTAFATKELPRETSSRMQRAKHNVTSNRSGRDAEGSRGNHTDQGIQIPRRKKFNLSTYKVHALGDYVRTIRMFGTTDSYTTQIVSNIYIFGSHLWTICNCLAPPSKFDVLASCSHHASHVLRYPCPKQVDRSYILI
;
A
#
# COMPACT_ATOMS: atom_id res chain seq x y z
N MET A 1 -15.26 24.47 1.17
CA MET A 1 -14.22 23.64 1.81
C MET A 1 -14.35 22.23 1.26
N LEU A 2 -13.30 21.66 0.67
CA LEU A 2 -13.31 20.26 0.24
C LEU A 2 -13.18 19.40 1.50
N VAL A 3 -14.15 18.53 1.74
CA VAL A 3 -14.14 17.57 2.84
C VAL A 3 -13.24 16.41 2.45
N VAL A 4 -12.35 15.97 3.36
CA VAL A 4 -11.41 14.87 3.10
C VAL A 4 -12.12 13.58 2.73
N ASP A 5 -11.51 12.78 1.86
CA ASP A 5 -12.08 11.50 1.41
C ASP A 5 -11.03 10.38 1.47
N ALA A 6 -11.14 9.54 2.50
CA ALA A 6 -10.25 8.39 2.75
C ALA A 6 -10.10 7.48 1.53
N MET A 7 -11.17 7.23 0.78
CA MET A 7 -11.13 6.34 -0.38
C MET A 7 -10.25 6.93 -1.49
N HIS A 8 -10.45 8.21 -1.82
CA HIS A 8 -9.76 8.83 -2.95
C HIS A 8 -8.36 9.34 -2.62
N GLU A 9 -8.18 9.86 -1.41
CA GLU A 9 -6.94 10.48 -0.96
C GLU A 9 -5.97 9.43 -0.43
N ILE A 10 -6.45 8.40 0.27
CA ILE A 10 -5.60 7.41 0.93
C ILE A 10 -5.52 6.12 0.12
N GLU A 11 -6.63 5.39 0.00
CA GLU A 11 -6.65 4.05 -0.59
C GLU A 11 -6.24 4.11 -2.07
N LEU A 12 -6.97 4.89 -2.89
CA LEU A 12 -6.65 5.12 -4.31
C LEU A 12 -5.53 6.12 -4.55
N GLY A 13 -5.12 6.85 -3.52
CA GLY A 13 -4.18 7.94 -3.60
C GLY A 13 -2.80 7.56 -3.10
N VAL A 14 -2.56 7.89 -1.82
CA VAL A 14 -1.26 7.71 -1.15
C VAL A 14 -0.84 6.24 -1.15
N TRP A 15 -1.70 5.33 -0.72
CA TRP A 15 -1.37 3.90 -0.62
C TRP A 15 -1.05 3.29 -1.97
N LYS A 16 -1.95 3.44 -2.95
CA LYS A 16 -1.71 2.94 -4.31
C LYS A 16 -0.39 3.46 -4.90
N ALA A 17 -0.06 4.73 -4.69
CA ALA A 17 1.19 5.31 -5.17
C ALA A 17 2.42 4.67 -4.50
N ILE A 18 2.37 4.47 -3.18
CA ILE A 18 3.43 3.82 -2.40
C ILE A 18 3.60 2.37 -2.86
N PHE A 19 2.53 1.58 -2.89
CA PHE A 19 2.59 0.17 -3.28
C PHE A 19 3.10 0.01 -4.72
N THR A 20 2.62 0.84 -5.66
CA THR A 20 3.13 0.85 -7.04
C THR A 20 4.64 1.11 -7.07
N HIS A 21 5.14 2.02 -6.24
CA HIS A 21 6.57 2.32 -6.20
C HIS A 21 7.38 1.21 -5.52
N ILE A 22 6.84 0.53 -4.50
CA ILE A 22 7.45 -0.68 -3.92
C ILE A 22 7.59 -1.77 -4.98
N VAL A 23 6.56 -2.04 -5.78
CA VAL A 23 6.66 -3.02 -6.87
C VAL A 23 7.73 -2.63 -7.89
N ARG A 24 7.88 -1.33 -8.21
CA ARG A 24 8.98 -0.85 -9.06
C ARG A 24 10.36 -1.07 -8.44
N ILE A 25 10.48 -0.90 -7.12
CA ILE A 25 11.72 -1.19 -6.38
C ILE A 25 12.05 -2.68 -6.46
N LEU A 26 11.06 -3.57 -6.29
CA LEU A 26 11.26 -5.01 -6.40
C LEU A 26 11.78 -5.42 -7.79
N TYR A 27 11.21 -4.86 -8.86
CA TYR A 27 11.74 -5.06 -10.22
C TYR A 27 13.16 -4.51 -10.42
N ALA A 28 13.54 -3.45 -9.71
CA ALA A 28 14.87 -2.85 -9.78
C ALA A 28 15.89 -3.51 -8.82
N SER A 29 15.43 -4.41 -7.96
CA SER A 29 16.28 -5.15 -7.02
C SER A 29 17.07 -6.25 -7.75
N VAL A 30 18.06 -6.83 -7.07
CA VAL A 30 18.90 -7.91 -7.61
C VAL A 30 18.07 -9.12 -8.03
N GLU A 31 17.03 -9.46 -7.27
CA GLU A 31 16.13 -10.58 -7.57
C GLU A 31 15.12 -10.26 -8.69
N GLY A 32 14.88 -8.96 -8.96
CA GLY A 32 14.03 -8.47 -10.03
C GLY A 32 12.65 -9.13 -10.07
N SER A 33 12.34 -9.80 -11.18
CA SER A 33 11.07 -10.49 -11.39
C SER A 33 10.78 -11.60 -10.38
N GLN A 34 11.82 -12.23 -9.80
CA GLN A 34 11.63 -13.29 -8.80
C GLN A 34 11.08 -12.73 -7.48
N ALA A 35 11.55 -11.56 -7.06
CA ALA A 35 11.01 -10.90 -5.87
C ALA A 35 9.52 -10.52 -6.03
N VAL A 36 9.12 -10.13 -7.24
CA VAL A 36 7.71 -9.84 -7.56
C VAL A 36 6.87 -11.11 -7.55
N ALA A 37 7.38 -12.21 -8.11
CA ALA A 37 6.69 -13.50 -8.06
C ALA A 37 6.52 -14.02 -6.63
N LYS A 38 7.54 -13.86 -5.77
CA LYS A 38 7.46 -14.18 -4.34
C LYS A 38 6.42 -13.31 -3.62
N LEU A 39 6.36 -12.02 -3.91
CA LEU A 39 5.33 -11.12 -3.39
C LEU A 39 3.93 -11.64 -3.72
N ASP A 40 3.68 -11.94 -5.00
CA ASP A 40 2.38 -12.42 -5.47
C ASP A 40 2.01 -13.78 -4.87
N ALA A 41 2.98 -14.69 -4.73
CA ALA A 41 2.78 -15.97 -4.06
C ALA A 41 2.34 -15.78 -2.60
N ARG A 42 3.07 -14.93 -1.84
CA ARG A 42 2.74 -14.64 -0.44
C ARG A 42 1.36 -14.04 -0.26
N PHE A 43 0.96 -13.09 -1.11
CA PHE A 43 -0.40 -12.53 -1.03
C PHE A 43 -1.47 -13.58 -1.29
N ARG A 44 -1.26 -14.53 -2.20
CA ARG A 44 -2.21 -15.62 -2.47
C ARG A 44 -2.31 -16.63 -1.33
N GLU A 45 -1.24 -16.78 -0.54
CA GLU A 45 -1.20 -17.63 0.64
C GLU A 45 -1.94 -17.03 1.84
N ILE A 46 -2.21 -15.71 1.83
CA ILE A 46 -2.97 -15.07 2.90
C ILE A 46 -4.40 -15.62 2.91
N PRO A 47 -4.82 -16.28 4.01
CA PRO A 47 -6.17 -16.81 4.11
C PRO A 47 -7.17 -15.65 4.19
N ALA A 48 -8.39 -15.90 3.70
CA ALA A 48 -9.49 -14.98 3.97
C ALA A 48 -9.72 -14.89 5.49
N PHE A 49 -9.97 -13.68 5.99
CA PHE A 49 -10.20 -13.44 7.42
C PHE A 49 -11.54 -12.75 7.64
N GLY A 50 -12.30 -13.27 8.61
CA GLY A 50 -13.67 -12.85 8.86
C GLY A 50 -14.61 -13.21 7.71
N GLN A 51 -15.91 -12.97 7.91
CA GLN A 51 -16.93 -13.32 6.92
C GLN A 51 -16.85 -12.43 5.65
N SER A 52 -16.15 -11.29 5.72
CA SER A 52 -15.88 -10.41 4.58
C SER A 52 -14.75 -9.38 4.79
N THR A 53 -13.95 -9.49 5.86
CA THR A 53 -12.99 -8.44 6.27
C THR A 53 -11.73 -8.44 5.42
N ILE A 54 -11.10 -9.59 5.21
CA ILE A 54 -9.98 -9.75 4.28
C ILE A 54 -10.37 -10.82 3.29
N ARG A 55 -10.41 -10.45 2.01
CA ARG A 55 -10.74 -11.39 0.93
C ARG A 55 -9.50 -12.12 0.45
N ARG A 56 -9.73 -13.30 -0.13
CA ARG A 56 -8.66 -14.06 -0.77
C ARG A 56 -8.13 -13.30 -1.98
N PHE A 57 -6.82 -13.09 -2.03
CA PHE A 57 -6.13 -12.51 -3.19
C PHE A 57 -6.03 -13.56 -4.30
N SER A 58 -6.94 -13.52 -5.27
CA SER A 58 -6.95 -14.46 -6.40
C SER A 58 -6.04 -14.03 -7.56
N ASN A 59 -5.85 -12.72 -7.72
CA ASN A 59 -5.02 -12.12 -8.77
C ASN A 59 -3.65 -11.71 -8.23
N ASN A 60 -2.70 -11.46 -9.14
CA ASN A 60 -1.40 -10.87 -8.78
C ASN A 60 -1.60 -9.49 -8.13
N ALA A 61 -1.11 -9.34 -6.90
CA ALA A 61 -1.12 -8.09 -6.17
C ALA A 61 -0.27 -7.04 -6.90
N SER A 62 0.86 -7.46 -7.46
CA SER A 62 1.81 -6.61 -8.20
C SER A 62 1.21 -5.92 -9.43
N GLU A 63 0.25 -6.57 -10.10
CA GLU A 63 -0.38 -6.04 -11.32
C GLU A 63 -1.41 -4.94 -11.03
N MET A 64 -1.98 -4.94 -9.82
CA MET A 64 -3.06 -4.03 -9.39
C MET A 64 -4.17 -3.92 -10.44
N LYS A 65 -4.56 -5.05 -11.03
CA LYS A 65 -5.53 -5.10 -12.14
C LYS A 65 -6.96 -5.19 -11.59
N LYS A 66 -7.82 -4.29 -12.06
CA LYS A 66 -9.25 -4.24 -11.67
C LYS A 66 -9.48 -4.16 -10.15
N LEU A 67 -8.54 -3.59 -9.40
CA LEU A 67 -8.72 -3.40 -7.96
C LEU A 67 -9.78 -2.33 -7.72
N ALA A 68 -10.85 -2.70 -7.02
CA ALA A 68 -11.74 -1.75 -6.39
C ALA A 68 -11.05 -1.17 -5.15
N THR A 69 -11.62 -0.11 -4.58
CA THR A 69 -11.03 0.56 -3.42
C THR A 69 -10.85 -0.38 -2.22
N ARG A 70 -11.83 -1.25 -1.96
CA ARG A 70 -11.77 -2.27 -0.89
C ARG A 70 -10.59 -3.22 -1.07
N ASP A 71 -10.24 -3.59 -2.29
CA ASP A 71 -9.13 -4.50 -2.53
C ASP A 71 -7.77 -3.83 -2.23
N LEU A 72 -7.69 -2.50 -2.38
CA LEU A 72 -6.50 -1.73 -1.97
C LEU A 72 -6.40 -1.59 -0.45
N GLU A 73 -7.53 -1.45 0.24
CA GLU A 73 -7.57 -1.49 1.70
C GLU A 73 -7.09 -2.85 2.23
N ASP A 74 -7.62 -3.96 1.73
CA ASP A 74 -7.17 -5.32 2.07
C ASP A 74 -5.66 -5.48 1.81
N LEU A 75 -5.19 -4.94 0.68
CA LEU A 75 -3.76 -4.94 0.34
C LEU A 75 -2.91 -4.18 1.36
N LEU A 76 -3.39 -3.04 1.88
CA LEU A 76 -2.68 -2.27 2.92
C LEU A 76 -2.61 -3.05 4.23
N GLN A 77 -3.72 -3.65 4.66
CA GLN A 77 -3.80 -4.43 5.88
C GLN A 77 -2.85 -5.65 5.85
N CYS A 78 -2.67 -6.24 4.66
CA CYS A 78 -1.87 -7.43 4.44
C CYS A 78 -0.46 -7.16 3.86
N ALA A 79 -0.05 -5.90 3.73
CA ALA A 79 1.18 -5.54 3.01
C ALA A 79 2.47 -6.00 3.70
N ILE A 80 2.51 -5.95 5.04
CA ILE A 80 3.69 -6.30 5.82
C ILE A 80 4.13 -7.75 5.57
N PRO A 81 3.29 -8.78 5.80
CA PRO A 81 3.70 -10.17 5.58
C PRO A 81 4.05 -10.46 4.12
N GLY A 82 3.42 -9.76 3.16
CA GLY A 82 3.79 -9.88 1.75
C GLY A 82 5.22 -9.40 1.47
N ILE A 83 5.60 -8.24 2.02
CA ILE A 83 6.83 -7.52 1.64
C ILE A 83 8.04 -7.91 2.50
N GLU A 84 7.81 -8.34 3.74
CA GLU A 84 8.88 -8.55 4.71
C GLU A 84 9.94 -9.57 4.24
N GLY A 85 11.20 -9.12 4.21
CA GLY A 85 12.34 -9.95 3.83
C GLY A 85 12.53 -10.14 2.33
N LEU A 86 11.77 -9.40 1.48
CA LEU A 86 12.01 -9.39 0.03
C LEU A 86 13.18 -8.47 -0.38
N LEU A 87 13.54 -7.51 0.46
CA LEU A 87 14.59 -6.54 0.18
C LEU A 87 15.71 -6.64 1.22
N PRO A 88 16.95 -6.26 0.86
CA PRO A 88 18.03 -6.19 1.83
C PRO A 88 17.78 -5.08 2.85
N SER A 89 18.33 -5.26 4.05
CA SER A 89 18.45 -4.19 5.04
C SER A 89 19.37 -3.09 4.49
N PRO A 90 19.09 -1.78 4.69
CA PRO A 90 18.06 -1.19 5.57
C PRO A 90 16.70 -0.95 4.89
N HIS A 91 16.59 -1.16 3.58
CA HIS A 91 15.41 -0.75 2.81
C HIS A 91 14.15 -1.52 3.18
N ASN A 92 14.26 -2.81 3.49
CA ASN A 92 13.13 -3.61 3.98
C ASN A 92 12.55 -3.02 5.27
N GLN A 93 13.40 -2.67 6.25
CA GLN A 93 12.96 -2.09 7.52
C GLN A 93 12.28 -0.74 7.30
N ASN A 94 12.84 0.11 6.44
CA ASN A 94 12.23 1.40 6.11
C ASN A 94 10.85 1.25 5.46
N ILE A 95 10.69 0.29 4.54
CA ILE A 95 9.41 0.04 3.85
C ILE A 95 8.37 -0.54 4.82
N THR A 96 8.74 -1.55 5.60
CA THR A 96 7.83 -2.15 6.58
C THR A 96 7.41 -1.13 7.64
N ARG A 97 8.33 -0.28 8.11
CA ARG A 97 8.03 0.82 9.03
C ARG A 97 7.08 1.84 8.41
N LEU A 98 7.29 2.23 7.16
CA LEU A 98 6.39 3.13 6.43
C LEU A 98 4.98 2.54 6.33
N ILE A 99 4.86 1.27 5.92
CA ILE A 99 3.57 0.58 5.79
C ILE A 99 2.86 0.54 7.14
N PHE A 100 3.58 0.18 8.21
CA PHE A 100 3.02 0.16 9.56
C PHE A 100 2.48 1.54 9.98
N ARG A 101 3.25 2.62 9.78
CA ARG A 101 2.82 3.98 10.11
C ARG A 101 1.63 4.44 9.26
N LEU A 102 1.59 4.07 7.99
CA LEU A 102 0.47 4.37 7.11
C LEU A 102 -0.80 3.64 7.57
N ALA A 103 -0.68 2.37 7.93
CA ALA A 103 -1.80 1.56 8.37
C ALA A 103 -2.30 1.98 9.77
N GLN A 104 -1.40 2.38 10.68
CA GLN A 104 -1.74 3.03 11.95
C GLN A 104 -2.53 4.33 11.73
N TRP A 105 -2.03 5.20 10.86
CA TRP A 105 -2.72 6.45 10.50
C TRP A 105 -4.10 6.18 9.90
N HIS A 106 -4.20 5.22 8.99
CA HIS A 106 -5.45 4.82 8.34
C HIS A 106 -6.49 4.29 9.33
N ALA A 107 -6.06 3.44 10.27
CA ALA A 107 -6.92 2.94 11.34
C ALA A 107 -7.44 4.06 12.25
N LEU A 108 -6.58 5.03 12.60
CA LEU A 108 -6.97 6.20 13.39
C LEU A 108 -7.95 7.10 12.64
N ALA A 109 -7.73 7.34 11.34
CA ALA A 109 -8.58 8.20 10.53
C ALA A 109 -9.99 7.63 10.32
N LYS A 110 -10.15 6.30 10.33
CA LYS A 110 -11.45 5.62 10.14
C LYS A 110 -12.21 5.33 11.44
N LEU A 111 -11.72 5.78 12.60
CA LEU A 111 -12.43 5.57 13.86
C LEU A 111 -13.82 6.19 13.81
N ARG A 112 -14.84 5.41 14.20
CA ARG A 112 -16.25 5.86 14.27
C ARG A 112 -16.54 6.76 15.46
N MET A 113 -15.57 6.96 16.33
CA MET A 113 -15.67 7.85 17.47
C MET A 113 -14.30 8.46 17.75
N HIS A 114 -14.26 9.78 17.77
CA HIS A 114 -13.08 10.54 18.13
C HIS A 114 -13.24 11.19 19.49
N ARG A 115 -12.14 11.21 20.24
CA ARG A 115 -11.93 12.02 21.45
C ARG A 115 -10.72 12.91 21.20
N GLU A 116 -10.52 13.93 22.04
CA GLU A 116 -9.34 14.81 21.95
C GLU A 116 -8.03 14.01 21.93
N SER A 117 -7.94 12.91 22.70
CA SER A 117 -6.78 12.03 22.70
C SER A 117 -6.56 11.30 21.36
N THR A 118 -7.60 10.76 20.73
CA THR A 118 -7.44 10.05 19.44
C THR A 118 -7.18 11.01 18.29
N LEU A 119 -7.70 12.24 18.35
CA LEU A 119 -7.35 13.31 17.43
C LEU A 119 -5.89 13.75 17.58
N ALA A 120 -5.39 13.86 18.81
CA ALA A 120 -3.98 14.13 19.07
C ALA A 120 -3.08 12.99 18.53
N MET A 121 -3.49 11.72 18.73
CA MET A 121 -2.79 10.57 18.15
C MET A 121 -2.80 10.60 16.61
N LEU A 122 -3.92 10.96 15.98
CA LEU A 122 -4.00 11.09 14.52
C LEU A 122 -3.09 12.22 14.01
N ASN A 123 -3.02 13.34 14.72
CA ASN A 123 -2.11 14.43 14.39
C ASN A 123 -0.63 13.99 14.47
N ASP A 124 -0.24 13.33 15.57
CA ASP A 124 1.12 12.80 15.72
C ASP A 124 1.46 11.73 14.67
N ALA A 125 0.52 10.82 14.40
CA ALA A 125 0.64 9.83 13.34
C ALA A 125 0.84 10.49 11.97
N THR A 126 0.18 11.62 11.70
CA THR A 126 0.33 12.38 10.45
C THR A 126 1.74 12.95 10.31
N VAL A 127 2.26 13.56 11.38
CA VAL A 127 3.64 14.10 11.40
C VAL A 127 4.65 12.99 11.21
N THR A 128 4.48 11.88 11.92
CA THR A 128 5.37 10.71 11.85
C THR A 128 5.33 10.05 10.47
N LEU A 129 4.14 9.84 9.91
CA LEU A 129 3.97 9.32 8.55
C LEU A 129 4.65 10.23 7.51
N GLY A 130 4.53 11.55 7.66
CA GLY A 130 5.22 12.51 6.79
C GLY A 130 6.75 12.39 6.85
N LYS A 131 7.32 12.12 8.03
CA LYS A 131 8.77 11.85 8.19
C LYS A 131 9.17 10.56 7.47
N GLU A 132 8.41 9.48 7.65
CA GLU A 132 8.68 8.19 6.99
C GLU A 132 8.53 8.28 5.46
N LEU A 133 7.57 9.04 4.96
CA LEU A 133 7.38 9.29 3.53
C LEU A 133 8.58 10.03 2.92
N ARG A 134 9.12 11.04 3.60
CA ARG A 134 10.34 11.74 3.19
C ARG A 134 11.56 10.81 3.23
N ASN A 135 11.70 10.01 4.29
CA ASN A 135 12.76 9.01 4.39
C ASN A 135 12.70 7.99 3.24
N PHE A 136 11.50 7.46 2.95
CA PHE A 136 11.28 6.54 1.84
C PHE A 136 11.68 7.16 0.51
N CYS A 137 11.29 8.41 0.24
CA CYS A 137 11.66 9.11 -0.99
C CYS A 137 13.17 9.38 -1.10
N ASN A 138 13.77 9.92 -0.03
CA ASN A 138 15.14 10.43 -0.08
C ASN A 138 16.21 9.35 0.09
N VAL A 139 15.90 8.27 0.79
CA VAL A 139 16.86 7.19 1.11
C VAL A 139 16.55 5.92 0.34
N THR A 140 15.31 5.44 0.39
CA THR A 140 14.96 4.16 -0.25
C THR A 140 14.80 4.31 -1.76
N CYS A 141 14.02 5.30 -2.23
CA CYS A 141 13.74 5.45 -3.67
C CYS A 141 14.97 5.89 -4.48
N THR A 142 15.92 6.59 -3.85
CA THR A 142 17.17 7.03 -4.49
C THR A 142 18.16 5.89 -4.69
N ALA A 143 18.10 4.85 -3.85
CA ALA A 143 18.98 3.67 -3.96
C ALA A 143 18.65 2.76 -5.15
N PHE A 144 17.42 2.82 -5.69
CA PHE A 144 16.97 1.94 -6.77
C PHE A 144 16.69 2.71 -8.06
N ALA A 145 17.24 2.24 -9.17
CA ALA A 145 16.99 2.79 -10.50
C ALA A 145 15.62 2.36 -11.05
N THR A 146 14.54 2.82 -10.41
CA THR A 146 13.16 2.45 -10.71
C THR A 146 12.71 2.92 -12.11
N LYS A 147 12.05 2.01 -12.82
CA LYS A 147 11.51 2.24 -14.17
C LYS A 147 9.99 2.04 -14.18
N GLU A 148 9.37 2.47 -15.28
CA GLU A 148 7.97 2.15 -15.57
C GLU A 148 7.73 0.64 -15.51
N LEU A 149 6.60 0.26 -14.93
CA LEU A 149 6.18 -1.15 -14.92
C LEU A 149 5.94 -1.61 -16.37
N PRO A 150 6.06 -2.92 -16.67
CA PRO A 150 5.81 -3.45 -18.02
C PRO A 150 4.47 -2.99 -18.60
N ARG A 151 3.44 -2.93 -17.75
CA ARG A 151 2.09 -2.46 -18.10
C ARG A 151 2.03 -0.96 -18.44
N GLU A 152 2.78 -0.13 -17.72
CA GLU A 152 2.84 1.31 -18.00
C GLU A 152 3.54 1.56 -19.34
N THR A 153 4.62 0.82 -19.59
CA THR A 153 5.37 0.88 -20.84
C THR A 153 4.50 0.44 -22.02
N SER A 154 3.77 -0.67 -21.90
CA SER A 154 2.88 -1.15 -22.98
C SER A 154 1.71 -0.19 -23.24
N SER A 155 1.10 0.36 -22.19
CA SER A 155 0.03 1.35 -22.31
C SER A 155 0.52 2.64 -22.99
N ARG A 156 1.73 3.10 -22.65
CA ARG A 156 2.37 4.25 -23.30
C ARG A 156 2.63 3.96 -24.79
N MET A 157 3.12 2.77 -25.12
CA MET A 157 3.38 2.37 -26.50
C MET A 157 2.08 2.32 -27.32
N GLN A 158 0.99 1.81 -26.77
CA GLN A 158 -0.32 1.81 -27.44
C GLN A 158 -0.83 3.22 -27.71
N ARG A 159 -0.71 4.15 -26.75
CA ARG A 159 -1.08 5.57 -26.94
C ARG A 159 -0.22 6.25 -27.99
N ALA A 160 1.10 5.98 -27.98
CA ALA A 160 2.00 6.52 -28.99
C ALA A 160 1.63 6.04 -30.40
N LYS A 161 1.30 4.75 -30.56
CA LYS A 161 0.81 4.19 -31.83
C LYS A 161 -0.48 4.87 -32.27
N HIS A 162 -1.46 5.00 -31.39
CA HIS A 162 -2.74 5.64 -31.70
C HIS A 162 -2.58 7.10 -32.16
N ASN A 163 -1.71 7.87 -31.50
CA ASN A 163 -1.44 9.26 -31.87
C ASN A 163 -0.73 9.39 -33.24
N VAL A 164 0.12 8.41 -33.61
CA VAL A 164 0.75 8.38 -34.94
C VAL A 164 -0.28 8.05 -36.01
N THR A 165 -1.21 7.13 -35.75
CA THR A 165 -2.27 6.78 -36.70
C THR A 165 -3.27 7.92 -36.90
N SER A 166 -3.67 8.63 -35.83
CA SER A 166 -4.60 9.76 -35.92
C SER A 166 -4.02 11.00 -36.61
N ASN A 167 -2.69 11.20 -36.57
CA ASN A 167 -2.01 12.30 -37.27
C ASN A 167 -1.75 12.01 -38.77
N ARG A 168 -1.90 10.75 -39.22
CA ARG A 168 -1.74 10.39 -40.64
C ARG A 168 -3.00 10.59 -41.47
N SER A 169 -4.18 10.65 -40.85
CA SER A 169 -5.47 10.85 -41.52
C SER A 169 -5.77 12.31 -41.89
N GLY A 170 -4.76 13.20 -41.97
CA GLY A 170 -4.98 14.63 -42.23
C GLY A 170 -3.84 15.40 -42.91
N ARG A 171 -2.79 14.74 -43.42
CA ARG A 171 -1.73 15.43 -44.20
C ARG A 171 -1.22 14.54 -45.32
N ASP A 172 -1.64 14.87 -46.54
CA ASP A 172 -0.94 14.47 -47.75
C ASP A 172 0.34 15.31 -47.90
N ALA A 173 1.37 14.62 -48.39
CA ALA A 173 2.59 15.10 -49.05
C ALA A 173 3.69 15.86 -48.26
N GLU A 174 4.84 15.17 -48.21
CA GLU A 174 6.17 15.66 -48.62
C GLU A 174 7.20 16.08 -47.55
N GLY A 175 8.30 15.29 -47.54
CA GLY A 175 9.65 15.80 -47.33
C GLY A 175 10.11 16.17 -45.91
N SER A 176 10.43 15.17 -45.07
CA SER A 176 11.69 15.25 -44.30
C SER A 176 12.05 13.91 -43.65
N ARG A 177 13.19 13.34 -44.08
CA ARG A 177 13.88 12.24 -43.41
C ARG A 177 14.49 12.76 -42.09
N GLY A 178 13.64 12.92 -41.08
CA GLY A 178 14.09 13.08 -39.70
C GLY A 178 14.35 11.71 -39.08
N ASN A 179 15.61 11.35 -38.86
CA ASN A 179 16.03 10.23 -38.01
C ASN A 179 15.64 10.52 -36.53
N HIS A 180 14.35 10.52 -36.21
CA HIS A 180 13.87 10.62 -34.84
C HIS A 180 13.66 9.21 -34.26
N THR A 181 14.76 8.63 -33.79
CA THR A 181 14.89 7.62 -32.73
C THR A 181 13.59 6.91 -32.31
N ASP A 182 13.10 5.96 -33.10
CA ASP A 182 12.05 5.00 -32.72
C ASP A 182 12.48 4.14 -31.50
N GLN A 183 13.78 4.09 -31.22
CA GLN A 183 14.35 3.44 -30.04
C GLN A 183 13.90 4.05 -28.70
N GLY A 184 13.51 5.34 -28.66
CA GLY A 184 13.03 5.98 -27.43
C GLY A 184 11.65 5.52 -26.96
N ILE A 185 10.87 4.87 -27.83
CA ILE A 185 9.50 4.44 -27.53
C ILE A 185 9.49 3.10 -26.79
N GLN A 186 10.46 2.22 -27.03
CA GLN A 186 10.52 0.88 -26.43
C GLN A 186 11.19 0.86 -25.05
N ILE A 187 12.07 1.82 -24.75
CA ILE A 187 12.83 1.82 -23.48
C ILE A 187 11.90 2.21 -22.31
N PRO A 188 11.85 1.42 -21.22
CA PRO A 188 11.12 1.80 -20.00
C PRO A 188 11.72 3.07 -19.39
N ARG A 189 10.89 4.09 -19.19
CA ARG A 189 11.32 5.38 -18.63
C ARG A 189 11.56 5.26 -17.13
N ARG A 190 12.52 6.03 -16.59
CA ARG A 190 12.74 6.12 -15.14
C ARG A 190 11.52 6.78 -14.46
N LYS A 191 11.14 6.29 -13.28
CA LYS A 191 10.00 6.81 -12.51
C LYS A 191 10.40 7.12 -11.07
N LYS A 192 10.42 8.40 -10.71
CA LYS A 192 10.63 8.83 -9.33
C LYS A 192 9.31 8.84 -8.56
N PHE A 193 9.39 8.57 -7.26
CA PHE A 193 8.26 8.77 -6.35
C PHE A 193 8.00 10.27 -6.16
N ASN A 194 6.73 10.69 -6.22
CA ASN A 194 6.35 12.09 -6.06
C ASN A 194 5.61 12.30 -4.74
N LEU A 195 6.23 13.07 -3.84
CA LEU A 195 5.63 13.47 -2.56
C LEU A 195 4.75 14.71 -2.65
N SER A 196 4.99 15.57 -3.64
CA SER A 196 4.31 16.86 -3.83
C SER A 196 2.98 16.67 -4.55
N THR A 197 2.09 15.88 -3.94
CA THR A 197 0.74 15.67 -4.45
C THR A 197 -0.28 16.16 -3.44
N TYR A 198 -1.38 16.74 -3.92
CA TYR A 198 -2.48 17.18 -3.06
C TYR A 198 -2.89 16.11 -2.04
N LYS A 199 -2.97 14.85 -2.47
CA LYS A 199 -3.39 13.72 -1.63
C LYS A 199 -2.50 13.49 -0.40
N VAL A 200 -1.18 13.70 -0.53
CA VAL A 200 -0.24 13.60 0.60
C VAL A 200 -0.42 14.78 1.55
N HIS A 201 -0.69 15.98 1.03
CA HIS A 201 -0.91 17.17 1.85
C HIS A 201 -2.27 17.14 2.59
N ALA A 202 -3.29 16.57 1.96
CA ALA A 202 -4.62 16.40 2.54
C ALA A 202 -4.63 15.55 3.82
N LEU A 203 -3.60 14.70 4.04
CA LEU A 203 -3.43 13.95 5.28
C LEU A 203 -3.50 14.84 6.54
N GLY A 204 -2.93 16.04 6.47
CA GLY A 204 -2.93 17.00 7.58
C GLY A 204 -4.29 17.63 7.86
N ASP A 205 -5.22 17.58 6.89
CA ASP A 205 -6.54 18.19 7.01
C ASP A 205 -7.56 17.29 7.72
N TYR A 206 -7.25 16.01 7.94
CA TYR A 206 -8.18 15.05 8.54
C TYR A 206 -8.60 15.45 9.95
N VAL A 207 -7.66 15.81 10.82
CA VAL A 207 -7.97 16.19 12.22
C VAL A 207 -8.92 17.39 12.26
N ARG A 208 -8.63 18.41 11.44
CA ARG A 208 -9.46 19.61 11.33
C ARG A 208 -10.85 19.28 10.77
N THR A 209 -10.91 18.47 9.73
CA THR A 209 -12.18 18.08 9.09
C THR A 209 -13.04 17.26 10.04
N ILE A 210 -12.44 16.33 10.79
CA ILE A 210 -13.16 15.51 11.78
C ILE A 210 -13.76 16.37 12.89
N ARG A 211 -13.05 17.42 13.35
CA ARG A 211 -13.58 18.36 14.36
C ARG A 211 -14.78 19.15 13.86
N MET A 212 -14.82 19.52 12.58
CA MET A 212 -15.88 20.38 12.04
C MET A 212 -17.09 19.61 11.52
N PHE A 213 -16.87 18.44 10.92
CA PHE A 213 -17.91 17.70 10.19
C PHE A 213 -18.22 16.32 10.78
N GLY A 214 -17.55 15.94 11.85
CA GLY A 214 -17.70 14.62 12.46
C GLY A 214 -16.79 13.56 11.84
N THR A 215 -16.99 12.31 12.22
CA THR A 215 -16.17 11.17 11.79
C THR A 215 -16.30 10.91 10.27
N THR A 216 -15.27 10.32 9.65
CA THR A 216 -15.25 10.14 8.19
C THR A 216 -16.40 9.30 7.65
N ASP A 217 -16.98 8.42 8.46
CA ASP A 217 -18.16 7.61 8.12
C ASP A 217 -19.46 8.43 7.99
N SER A 218 -19.50 9.64 8.54
CA SER A 218 -20.69 10.51 8.48
C SER A 218 -20.93 11.12 7.10
N TYR A 219 -19.89 11.26 6.28
CA TYR A 219 -19.95 11.95 4.99
C TYR A 219 -19.23 11.20 3.85
N THR A 220 -18.60 10.05 4.13
CA THR A 220 -18.11 9.15 3.08
C THR A 220 -19.22 8.23 2.59
N THR A 221 -19.29 8.01 1.28
CA THR A 221 -20.23 7.05 0.69
C THR A 221 -19.79 5.60 0.89
N GLN A 222 -18.59 5.37 1.44
CA GLN A 222 -18.08 4.04 1.77
C GLN A 222 -18.57 3.62 3.16
N ILE A 223 -19.88 3.38 3.30
CA ILE A 223 -20.42 2.68 4.49
C ILE A 223 -19.96 1.22 4.37
N VAL A 224 -18.77 0.92 4.86
CA VAL A 224 -18.25 -0.45 4.93
C VAL A 224 -17.76 -0.73 6.36
N SER A 225 -18.33 -1.82 6.85
CA SER A 225 -18.20 -2.44 8.16
C SER A 225 -16.75 -2.75 8.55
N ASN A 226 -16.51 -2.64 9.87
CA ASN A 226 -15.52 -3.40 10.64
C ASN A 226 -14.06 -2.95 10.62
N ILE A 227 -13.78 -1.94 11.45
CA ILE A 227 -12.52 -1.85 12.21
C ILE A 227 -12.48 -3.04 13.16
N TYR A 228 -11.71 -4.08 12.85
CA TYR A 228 -11.34 -5.12 13.82
C TYR A 228 -9.93 -5.67 13.64
N ILE A 229 -8.98 -4.94 13.03
CA ILE A 229 -7.59 -5.44 13.03
C ILE A 229 -6.61 -4.28 13.13
N PHE A 230 -6.42 -3.68 14.31
CA PHE A 230 -5.17 -2.94 14.58
C PHE A 230 -4.67 -2.95 16.02
N GLY A 231 -5.28 -3.73 16.93
CA GLY A 231 -4.84 -3.82 18.34
C GLY A 231 -4.11 -5.11 18.71
N SER A 232 -4.62 -6.27 18.27
CA SER A 232 -4.18 -7.58 18.80
C SER A 232 -3.86 -8.65 17.74
N HIS A 233 -4.38 -8.54 16.51
CA HIS A 233 -4.35 -9.66 15.55
C HIS A 233 -3.39 -9.53 14.37
N LEU A 234 -2.74 -8.37 14.15
CA LEU A 234 -1.59 -8.30 13.22
C LEU A 234 -0.45 -9.23 13.69
N TRP A 235 -0.31 -9.40 15.00
CA TRP A 235 0.59 -10.40 15.60
C TRP A 235 0.14 -11.84 15.28
N THR A 236 -1.17 -12.14 15.27
CA THR A 236 -1.69 -13.46 14.90
C THR A 236 -1.51 -13.78 13.42
N ILE A 237 -1.77 -12.81 12.53
CA ILE A 237 -1.57 -12.98 11.07
C ILE A 237 -0.08 -13.19 10.77
N CYS A 238 0.82 -12.46 11.45
CA CYS A 238 2.26 -12.70 11.38
C CYS A 238 2.69 -14.08 11.92
N ASN A 239 2.12 -14.54 13.04
CA ASN A 239 2.46 -15.84 13.65
C ASN A 239 1.88 -17.05 12.89
N CYS A 240 0.82 -16.88 12.09
CA CYS A 240 0.30 -17.96 11.24
C CYS A 240 1.16 -18.22 9.99
N LEU A 241 2.08 -17.33 9.63
CA LEU A 241 2.87 -17.40 8.39
C LEU A 241 4.39 -17.56 8.59
N ALA A 242 4.93 -17.57 9.83
CA ALA A 242 6.36 -17.80 10.06
C ALA A 242 6.71 -18.43 11.43
N PRO A 243 7.74 -19.30 11.52
CA PRO A 243 8.22 -19.87 12.78
C PRO A 243 8.87 -18.82 13.70
N PRO A 244 8.85 -19.02 15.04
CA PRO A 244 8.99 -17.98 16.07
C PRO A 244 10.42 -17.49 16.34
N SER A 245 11.35 -17.47 15.38
CA SER A 245 12.77 -17.18 15.66
C SER A 245 13.30 -15.79 15.28
N LYS A 246 12.48 -14.84 14.80
CA LYS A 246 12.97 -13.51 14.38
C LYS A 246 12.04 -12.31 14.68
N PHE A 247 11.45 -12.25 15.87
CA PHE A 247 10.51 -11.17 16.27
C PHE A 247 11.09 -10.14 17.27
N ASP A 248 12.38 -9.80 17.20
CA ASP A 248 12.99 -8.82 18.12
C ASP A 248 12.82 -7.35 17.70
N VAL A 249 12.42 -7.07 16.45
CA VAL A 249 12.43 -5.68 15.93
C VAL A 249 11.15 -4.88 16.28
N LEU A 250 10.07 -5.55 16.72
CA LEU A 250 8.79 -4.90 17.08
C LEU A 250 8.57 -4.75 18.61
N ALA A 251 9.35 -5.44 19.44
CA ALA A 251 9.15 -5.46 20.90
C ALA A 251 9.47 -4.12 21.60
N SER A 252 10.32 -3.28 21.00
CA SER A 252 10.75 -2.02 21.62
C SER A 252 9.70 -0.90 21.56
N CYS A 253 8.67 -1.00 20.70
CA CYS A 253 7.60 0.02 20.61
C CYS A 253 6.35 -0.27 21.45
N SER A 254 6.22 -1.46 22.06
CA SER A 254 4.98 -1.88 22.74
C SER A 254 4.89 -1.54 24.23
N HIS A 255 5.95 -1.04 24.88
CA HIS A 255 5.94 -0.87 26.34
C HIS A 255 4.97 0.19 26.88
N HIS A 256 4.38 1.04 26.03
CA HIS A 256 3.40 2.05 26.47
C HIS A 256 1.92 1.66 26.27
N ALA A 257 1.61 0.51 25.66
CA ALA A 257 0.23 0.11 25.33
C ALA A 257 -0.27 -1.15 26.07
N SER A 258 0.56 -1.78 26.91
CA SER A 258 0.29 -3.13 27.46
C SER A 258 -0.68 -3.20 28.65
N HIS A 259 -1.28 -2.10 29.10
CA HIS A 259 -2.07 -2.13 30.33
C HIS A 259 -3.57 -2.39 30.17
N VAL A 260 -4.06 -2.60 28.93
CA VAL A 260 -5.49 -2.89 28.71
C VAL A 260 -5.59 -4.04 27.72
N LEU A 261 -6.34 -5.09 28.08
CA LEU A 261 -6.70 -6.28 27.29
C LEU A 261 -5.75 -7.49 27.41
N ARG A 262 -5.81 -8.19 28.56
CA ARG A 262 -5.51 -9.63 28.63
C ARG A 262 -6.78 -10.41 28.28
N TYR A 263 -6.77 -11.16 27.17
CA TYR A 263 -7.73 -12.24 26.94
C TYR A 263 -6.99 -13.50 26.47
N PRO A 264 -7.44 -14.71 26.87
CA PRO A 264 -6.74 -15.96 26.64
C PRO A 264 -6.89 -16.46 25.20
N CYS A 265 -5.82 -17.09 24.70
CA CYS A 265 -5.71 -17.71 23.38
C CYS A 265 -6.59 -18.98 23.27
N PRO A 266 -7.41 -19.16 22.22
CA PRO A 266 -8.11 -20.43 21.99
C PRO A 266 -7.13 -21.47 21.43
N LYS A 267 -6.99 -22.58 22.17
CA LYS A 267 -6.18 -23.74 21.79
C LYS A 267 -6.72 -24.39 20.51
N GLN A 268 -5.78 -24.84 19.66
CA GLN A 268 -6.02 -25.72 18.52
C GLN A 268 -6.99 -26.85 18.87
N VAL A 269 -8.06 -26.98 18.10
CA VAL A 269 -8.88 -28.19 18.10
C VAL A 269 -8.21 -29.17 17.15
N ASP A 270 -7.51 -30.14 17.72
CA ASP A 270 -6.98 -31.28 16.98
C ASP A 270 -8.15 -32.12 16.45
N ARG A 271 -8.12 -32.33 15.13
CA ARG A 271 -9.10 -33.13 14.41
C ARG A 271 -8.62 -34.58 14.42
N SER A 272 -8.86 -35.26 15.54
CA SER A 272 -8.59 -36.69 15.71
C SER A 272 -9.78 -37.32 16.44
N TYR A 273 -10.23 -38.47 15.93
CA TYR A 273 -11.24 -39.38 16.50
C TYR A 273 -12.71 -39.11 16.14
N ILE A 274 -13.07 -39.60 14.94
CA ILE A 274 -14.26 -40.43 14.77
C ILE A 274 -14.00 -41.73 15.55
N LEU A 275 -14.84 -42.06 16.53
CA LEU A 275 -15.38 -43.40 16.78
C LEU A 275 -16.27 -43.38 18.04
N ILE A 276 -17.48 -43.91 17.83
CA ILE A 276 -18.59 -44.22 18.77
C ILE A 276 -19.52 -43.04 19.07
#